data_AF-A0A836CH14-F1
#
_entry.id   AF-A0A836CH14-F1
#
_cell.length_a   1.000
_cell.length_b   1.000
_cell.length_c   1.000
_cell.angle_alpha   90.00
_cell.angle_beta   90.00
_cell.angle_gamma   90.00
#
_symmetry.space_group_name_H-M   'P 1'
#
loop_
_entity.id
_entity.type
_entity.pdbx_description
1 polymer ?
#
loop_
_entity_poly.entity_id
_entity_poly.type
_entity_poly.pdbx_seq_one_letter_code
_entity_poly.pdbx_strand_id
1 'polypeptide(L)'
;MSAGPTGDVLWAASKLIGKECARENVAFFECKDVDLNPEKCLAQGYYVTACVNATLNKVETHCSESFNEWKDCLKHTYKNHFLPCRELQRKFEACWDGIDAQKAQPASS
;
A
#
# COMPACT_ATOMS: atom_id res chain seq x y z
N MET A 1 14.56 7.26 14.19
CA MET A 1 13.36 7.65 13.43
C MET A 1 13.53 7.10 12.04
N SER A 2 12.83 6.03 11.68
CA SER A 2 12.81 5.56 10.29
C SER A 2 12.18 6.66 9.45
N ALA A 3 12.85 7.10 8.38
CA ALA A 3 12.24 8.04 7.45
C ALA A 3 10.94 7.44 6.89
N GLY A 4 9.88 8.25 6.79
CA GLY A 4 8.62 7.80 6.20
C GLY A 4 8.77 7.43 4.71
N PRO A 5 7.80 6.71 4.12
CA PRO A 5 7.86 6.32 2.73
C PRO A 5 7.89 7.55 1.81
N THR A 6 8.68 7.47 0.74
CA THR A 6 8.78 8.53 -0.27
C THR A 6 7.53 8.56 -1.16
N GLY A 7 7.31 9.68 -1.86
CA GLY A 7 6.09 9.88 -2.68
C GLY A 7 5.93 8.86 -3.81
N ASP A 8 7.03 8.40 -4.41
CA ASP A 8 7.05 7.33 -5.42
C ASP A 8 6.61 5.97 -4.86
N VAL A 9 7.02 5.64 -3.64
CA VAL A 9 6.58 4.41 -2.95
C VAL A 9 5.08 4.46 -2.70
N LEU A 10 4.59 5.58 -2.13
CA LEU A 10 3.16 5.77 -1.85
C LEU A 10 2.33 5.76 -3.14
N TRP A 11 2.82 6.37 -4.22
CA TRP A 11 2.12 6.40 -5.49
C TRP A 11 2.01 5.02 -6.13
N ALA A 12 3.12 4.27 -6.16
CA ALA A 12 3.16 2.91 -6.69
C ALA A 12 2.26 1.95 -5.90
N ALA A 13 2.17 2.12 -4.57
CA ALA A 13 1.35 1.31 -3.67
C ALA A 13 -0.09 1.81 -3.49
N SER A 14 -0.47 2.96 -4.06
CA SER A 14 -1.75 3.65 -3.77
C SER A 14 -2.98 2.76 -3.88
N LYS A 15 -3.11 1.97 -4.95
CA LYS A 15 -4.23 1.03 -5.13
C LYS A 15 -4.23 -0.09 -4.10
N LEU A 16 -3.05 -0.61 -3.77
CA LEU A 16 -2.91 -1.66 -2.76
C LEU A 16 -3.30 -1.12 -1.38
N ILE A 17 -2.79 0.06 -1.00
CA ILE A 17 -3.16 0.74 0.24
C ILE A 17 -4.67 0.96 0.31
N GLY A 18 -5.29 1.38 -0.79
CA GLY A 18 -6.75 1.56 -0.86
C GLY A 18 -7.53 0.27 -0.58
N LYS A 19 -7.03 -0.89 -1.02
CA LYS A 19 -7.62 -2.21 -0.77
C LYS A 19 -7.35 -2.68 0.67
N GLU A 20 -6.09 -2.73 1.08
CA GLU A 20 -5.65 -3.34 2.35
C GLU A 20 -6.03 -2.50 3.57
N CYS A 21 -6.05 -1.18 3.44
CA CYS A 21 -6.38 -0.24 4.52
C CYS A 21 -7.76 0.40 4.35
N ALA A 22 -8.66 -0.22 3.57
CA ALA A 22 -9.99 0.33 3.30
C ALA A 22 -10.76 0.61 4.59
N ARG A 23 -10.71 -0.31 5.56
CA ARG A 23 -11.44 -0.20 6.83
C ARG A 23 -10.97 0.99 7.66
N GLU A 24 -9.66 1.12 7.84
CA GLU A 24 -9.04 2.21 8.61
C GLU A 24 -9.27 3.55 7.92
N ASN A 25 -9.17 3.60 6.59
CA ASN A 25 -9.44 4.81 5.80
C ASN A 25 -10.90 5.26 5.94
N VAL A 26 -11.86 4.34 5.82
CA VAL A 26 -13.29 4.66 5.98
C VAL A 26 -13.57 5.17 7.38
N ALA A 27 -13.06 4.51 8.43
CA ALA A 27 -13.25 4.96 9.81
C ALA A 27 -12.67 6.37 10.06
N PHE A 28 -11.55 6.71 9.41
CA PHE A 28 -10.99 8.06 9.47
C PHE A 28 -11.87 9.10 8.78
N PHE A 29 -12.43 8.77 7.61
CA PHE A 29 -13.36 9.66 6.91
C PHE A 29 -14.67 9.85 7.67
N GLU A 30 -15.28 8.78 8.16
CA GLU A 30 -16.50 8.84 8.99
C GLU A 30 -16.30 9.71 10.23
N CYS A 31 -15.13 9.61 10.89
CA CYS A 31 -14.81 10.47 12.02
C CYS A 31 -14.77 11.96 11.62
N LYS A 32 -14.15 12.29 10.48
CA LYS A 32 -14.04 13.66 9.97
C LYS A 32 -15.36 14.24 9.50
N ASP A 33 -16.27 13.40 9.02
CA ASP A 33 -17.60 13.81 8.60
C ASP A 33 -18.48 14.21 9.81
N VAL A 34 -18.17 13.68 11.00
CA VAL A 34 -18.85 14.04 12.26
C VAL A 34 -18.28 15.32 12.88
N ASP A 35 -16.95 15.48 12.90
CA ASP A 35 -16.28 16.64 13.50
C ASP A 35 -15.05 17.03 12.68
N LEU A 36 -14.99 18.30 12.25
CA LEU A 36 -13.89 18.84 11.45
C LEU A 36 -12.62 19.11 12.28
N ASN A 37 -12.70 19.04 13.62
CA ASN A 37 -11.51 19.19 14.47
C ASN A 37 -10.57 17.98 14.28
N PRO A 38 -9.36 18.18 13.72
CA PRO A 38 -8.43 17.09 13.41
C PRO A 38 -7.97 16.31 14.66
N GLU A 39 -7.99 16.92 15.85
CA GLU A 39 -7.58 16.25 17.09
C GLU A 39 -8.53 15.13 17.50
N LYS A 40 -9.80 15.17 17.08
CA LYS A 40 -10.82 14.16 17.41
C LYS A 40 -10.58 12.82 16.71
N CYS A 41 -9.86 12.84 15.59
CA CYS A 41 -9.64 11.66 14.74
C CYS A 41 -8.19 11.16 14.78
N LEU A 42 -7.39 11.56 15.78
CA LEU A 42 -5.98 11.17 15.89
C LEU A 42 -5.79 9.65 16.00
N ALA A 43 -6.68 8.97 16.73
CA ALA A 43 -6.61 7.51 16.86
C ALA A 43 -6.82 6.81 15.51
N GLN A 44 -7.84 7.24 14.76
CA GLN A 44 -8.14 6.73 13.41
C GLN A 44 -7.01 7.04 12.43
N GLY A 45 -6.43 8.25 12.49
CA GLY A 45 -5.27 8.63 11.69
C GLY A 45 -4.03 7.79 12.01
N TYR A 46 -3.82 7.45 13.28
CA TYR A 46 -2.78 6.51 13.70
C TYR A 46 -3.00 5.12 13.10
N TYR A 47 -4.24 4.60 13.12
CA TYR A 47 -4.55 3.29 12.54
C TYR A 47 -4.34 3.25 11.03
N VAL A 48 -4.71 4.32 10.30
CA VAL A 48 -4.40 4.45 8.87
C VAL A 48 -2.89 4.37 8.64
N THR A 49 -2.11 5.16 9.38
CA THR A 49 -0.64 5.19 9.23
C THR A 49 -0.01 3.84 9.57
N ALA A 50 -0.47 3.19 10.64
CA ALA A 50 -0.01 1.87 11.05
C ALA A 50 -0.32 0.81 9.99
N CYS A 51 -1.52 0.82 9.40
CA CYS A 51 -1.89 -0.09 8.32
C CYS A 51 -1.02 0.11 7.07
N VAL A 52 -0.79 1.36 6.66
CA VAL A 52 0.06 1.68 5.50
C VAL A 52 1.48 1.18 5.73
N ASN A 53 2.08 1.48 6.88
CA ASN A 53 3.44 1.02 7.20
C ASN A 53 3.53 -0.52 7.24
N ALA A 54 2.55 -1.19 7.84
CA ALA A 54 2.51 -2.65 7.86
C ALA A 54 2.39 -3.24 6.44
N THR A 55 1.61 -2.62 5.56
CA THR A 55 1.44 -3.05 4.17
C THR A 55 2.73 -2.86 3.38
N LEU A 56 3.37 -1.70 3.48
CA LEU A 56 4.64 -1.41 2.80
C LEU A 56 5.77 -2.34 3.28
N ASN A 57 5.86 -2.61 4.59
CA ASN A 57 6.82 -3.57 5.14
C ASN A 57 6.60 -4.99 4.55
N LYS A 58 5.35 -5.42 4.37
CA LYS A 58 5.05 -6.71 3.72
C LYS A 58 5.45 -6.70 2.25
N VAL A 59 5.20 -5.61 1.51
CA VAL A 59 5.65 -5.46 0.12
C VAL A 59 7.18 -5.58 0.04
N GLU A 60 7.91 -4.88 0.91
CA GLU A 60 9.37 -4.95 0.97
C GLU A 60 9.87 -6.36 1.32
N THR A 61 9.19 -7.06 2.22
CA THR A 61 9.59 -8.40 2.67
C THR A 61 9.35 -9.48 1.60
N HIS A 62 8.25 -9.39 0.85
CA HIS A 62 7.78 -10.50 0.01
C HIS A 62 7.83 -10.22 -1.50
N CYS A 63 7.67 -8.96 -1.91
CA CYS A 63 7.50 -8.59 -3.32
C CYS A 63 8.42 -7.43 -3.76
N SER A 64 9.52 -7.19 -3.03
CA SER A 64 10.42 -6.05 -3.25
C SER A 64 10.92 -5.93 -4.68
N GLU A 65 11.31 -7.04 -5.31
CA GLU A 65 11.81 -7.04 -6.69
C GLU A 65 10.73 -6.53 -7.67
N SER A 66 9.58 -7.20 -7.73
CA SER A 66 8.47 -6.82 -8.62
C SER A 66 7.92 -5.41 -8.33
N PHE A 67 7.89 -5.01 -7.05
CA PHE A 67 7.45 -3.68 -6.66
C PHE A 67 8.46 -2.61 -7.07
N ASN A 68 9.76 -2.88 -6.96
CA ASN A 68 10.79 -1.93 -7.38
C ASN A 68 10.78 -1.71 -8.88
N GLU A 69 10.65 -2.75 -9.69
CA GLU A 69 10.50 -2.60 -11.15
C GLU A 69 9.27 -1.76 -11.51
N TRP A 70 8.12 -2.05 -10.91
CA TRP A 70 6.89 -1.28 -11.10
C TRP A 70 7.05 0.20 -10.72
N LYS A 71 7.57 0.46 -9.52
CA LYS A 71 7.84 1.80 -9.01
C LYS A 71 8.81 2.56 -9.91
N ASP A 72 9.89 1.92 -10.33
CA ASP A 72 10.94 2.56 -11.11
C ASP A 72 10.45 2.87 -12.52
N CYS A 73 9.61 2.03 -13.12
CA CYS A 73 8.92 2.39 -14.36
C CYS A 73 8.08 3.66 -14.19
N LEU A 74 7.27 3.76 -13.13
CA LEU A 74 6.42 4.94 -12.88
C LEU A 74 7.25 6.23 -12.78
N LYS A 75 8.40 6.20 -12.10
CA LYS A 75 9.30 7.36 -11.98
C LYS A 75 9.76 7.92 -13.32
N HIS A 76 9.86 7.08 -14.33
CA HIS A 76 10.32 7.47 -15.66
C HIS A 76 9.18 7.88 -16.60
N THR A 77 7.92 7.77 -16.15
CA THR A 77 6.77 8.25 -16.92
C THR A 77 6.46 9.72 -16.63
N TYR A 78 5.84 10.40 -17.60
CA TYR A 78 5.26 11.72 -17.37
C TYR A 78 4.20 11.64 -16.26
N LYS A 79 4.39 12.41 -15.18
CA LYS A 79 3.47 12.50 -14.02
C LYS A 79 3.14 11.16 -13.37
N ASN A 80 4.06 10.19 -13.36
CA ASN A 80 3.84 8.87 -12.78
C ASN A 80 2.61 8.14 -13.36
N HIS A 81 2.32 8.35 -14.65
CA HIS A 81 1.20 7.69 -15.32
C HIS A 81 1.34 6.17 -15.29
N PHE A 82 0.26 5.51 -14.89
CA PHE A 82 0.24 4.06 -14.76
C PHE A 82 0.17 3.30 -16.09
N LEU A 83 -0.39 3.92 -17.14
CA LEU A 83 -0.69 3.22 -18.40
C LEU A 83 0.54 2.59 -19.07
N PRO A 84 1.70 3.28 -19.18
CA PRO A 84 2.90 2.69 -19.79
C PRO A 84 3.49 1.52 -19.00
N CYS A 85 3.17 1.41 -17.72
CA CYS A 85 3.80 0.46 -16.80
C CYS A 85 2.87 -0.73 -16.42
N ARG A 86 1.69 -0.88 -17.05
CA ARG A 86 0.66 -1.87 -16.64
C ARG A 86 1.14 -3.31 -16.59
N GLU A 87 2.13 -3.68 -17.40
CA GLU A 87 2.71 -5.02 -17.36
C GLU A 87 3.46 -5.27 -16.04
N LEU A 88 4.31 -4.33 -15.63
CA LEU A 88 5.01 -4.39 -14.35
C LEU A 88 4.04 -4.29 -13.17
N GLN A 89 2.95 -3.53 -13.31
CA GLN A 89 1.87 -3.54 -12.33
C GLN A 89 1.31 -4.95 -12.12
N ARG A 90 0.99 -5.67 -13.21
CA ARG A 90 0.47 -7.03 -13.14
C ARG A 90 1.47 -8.00 -12.54
N LYS A 91 2.77 -7.86 -12.82
CA LYS A 91 3.84 -8.66 -12.19
C LYS A 91 3.84 -8.47 -10.68
N PHE A 92 3.74 -7.22 -10.21
CA PHE A 92 3.63 -6.91 -8.79
C PHE A 92 2.33 -7.45 -8.16
N GLU A 93 1.18 -7.24 -8.81
CA GLU A 93 -0.12 -7.73 -8.32
C GLU A 93 -0.14 -9.25 -8.22
N ALA A 94 0.43 -9.97 -9.20
CA ALA A 94 0.56 -11.42 -9.16
C ALA A 94 1.44 -11.91 -8.00
N CYS A 95 2.53 -11.21 -7.68
CA CYS A 95 3.32 -11.50 -6.49
C CYS A 95 2.49 -11.32 -5.21
N TRP A 96 1.80 -10.17 -5.09
CA TRP A 96 0.99 -9.85 -3.92
C TRP A 96 -0.12 -10.87 -3.67
N ASP A 97 -0.91 -11.20 -4.69
CA ASP A 97 -1.97 -12.19 -4.60
C ASP A 97 -1.42 -13.59 -4.24
N GLY A 98 -0.18 -13.88 -4.65
CA GLY A 98 0.53 -15.11 -4.30
C GLY A 98 0.96 -15.21 -2.83
N ILE A 99 1.06 -14.11 -2.09
CA ILE A 99 1.36 -14.14 -0.65
C ILE A 99 0.20 -14.77 0.12
N ASP A 100 -1.04 -14.45 -0.27
CA ASP A 100 -2.22 -14.98 0.41
C ASP A 100 -2.50 -16.45 0.04
N ALA A 101 -2.12 -16.87 -1.18
CA ALA A 101 -2.15 -18.28 -1.58
C ALA A 101 -1.20 -19.16 -0.73
N GLN A 102 -0.04 -18.63 -0.34
CA GLN A 102 0.93 -19.33 0.52
C GLN A 102 0.44 -19.52 1.96
N LYS A 103 -0.45 -18.64 2.46
CA LYS A 103 -1.08 -18.80 3.78
C LYS A 103 -2.12 -19.93 3.81
N ALA A 104 -2.67 -20.33 2.65
CA ALA A 104 -3.70 -21.36 2.54
C ALA A 104 -3.13 -22.79 2.45
N GLN A 105 -1.80 -22.94 2.30
CA GLN A 105 -1.16 -24.25 2.34
C GLN A 105 -0.83 -24.62 3.81
N PRO A 106 -1.36 -25.74 4.34
CA PRO A 106 -0.97 -26.21 5.66
C PRO A 106 0.53 -26.53 5.64
N ALA A 107 1.25 -26.04 6.64
CA ALA A 107 2.65 -26.38 6.88
C ALA A 107 2.85 -27.90 6.79
N SER A 108 3.52 -28.34 5.73
CA SER A 108 4.02 -29.71 5.61
C SER A 108 5.36 -29.80 6.34
N SER A 109 5.34 -30.30 7.58
CA SER A 109 6.37 -31.16 8.20
C SER A 109 5.90 -31.59 9.59
#